data_AF-A0A7S2E4T7-F1
#
_entry.id   AF-A0A7S2E4T7-F1
#
_cell.length_a   1.000
_cell.length_b   1.000
_cell.length_c   1.000
_cell.angle_alpha   90.00
_cell.angle_beta   90.00
_cell.angle_gamma   90.00
#
_symmetry.space_group_name_H-M   'P 1'
#
loop_
_entity.id
_entity.type
_entity.pdbx_description
1 polymer ?
#
loop_
_entity_poly.entity_id
_entity_poly.type
_entity_poly.pdbx_seq_one_letter_code
_entity_poly.pdbx_strand_id
1 'polypeptide(L)'
;TEGLHSRIFRFKDEHKNFDNCADAGGALAMKILTDQFPEPEQISQLENEYKISQHLSKFKFIRPALNFVKKEGQYAIYFDWAEGITLKEWIGNVERTTKNPRLEHAVNLALKISEAFVELHDSGVIHNNITVDNIIVKESKNYDKFSVKIIGLGLASLLSHHDCVSEK
;
A
#
# COMPACT_ATOMS: atom_id res chain seq x y z
N THR A 1 0.31 0.79 -9.49
CA THR A 1 -0.22 2.14 -9.71
C THR A 1 0.90 3.01 -10.22
N GLU A 2 0.68 3.70 -11.33
CA GLU A 2 1.59 4.74 -11.80
C GLU A 2 0.98 6.09 -11.39
N GLY A 3 1.78 6.93 -10.73
CA GLY A 3 1.43 8.32 -10.49
C GLY A 3 2.03 9.17 -11.60
N LEU A 4 1.44 10.35 -11.88
CA LEU A 4 1.92 11.25 -12.93
C LEU A 4 3.43 11.55 -12.85
N HIS A 5 3.97 11.57 -11.63
CA HIS A 5 5.37 11.91 -11.32
C HIS A 5 6.17 10.75 -10.71
N SER A 6 5.60 9.54 -10.69
CA SER A 6 6.26 8.38 -10.10
C SER A 6 5.90 7.07 -10.78
N ARG A 7 6.89 6.19 -10.93
CA ARG A 7 6.69 4.86 -11.50
C ARG A 7 6.95 3.78 -10.47
N ILE A 8 6.25 2.66 -10.59
CA ILE A 8 6.45 1.47 -9.76
C ILE A 8 6.96 0.33 -10.64
N PHE A 9 8.13 -0.20 -10.30
CA PHE A 9 8.73 -1.35 -10.97
C PHE A 9 8.64 -2.59 -10.09
N ARG A 10 8.24 -3.73 -10.66
CA ARG A 10 8.35 -5.04 -10.02
C ARG A 10 9.65 -5.71 -10.46
N PHE A 11 10.41 -6.25 -9.53
CA PHE A 11 11.64 -7.00 -9.84
C PHE A 11 11.87 -8.10 -8.79
N LYS A 12 12.82 -9.02 -9.03
CA LYS A 12 13.21 -10.07 -8.08
C LYS A 12 14.47 -9.65 -7.34
N ASP A 13 14.53 -9.92 -6.03
CA ASP A 13 15.75 -9.74 -5.25
C ASP A 13 16.71 -10.93 -5.45
N GLU A 14 17.41 -10.95 -6.59
CA GLU A 14 18.32 -12.04 -6.96
C GLU A 14 19.56 -12.12 -6.05
N HIS A 15 19.94 -11.00 -5.42
CA HIS A 15 21.13 -10.88 -4.60
C HIS A 15 20.85 -10.88 -3.09
N LYS A 16 19.60 -11.02 -2.66
CA LYS A 16 19.17 -10.95 -1.26
C LYS A 16 19.70 -9.70 -0.56
N ASN A 17 19.63 -8.56 -1.24
CA ASN A 17 20.12 -7.30 -0.67
C ASN A 17 19.22 -6.79 0.46
N PHE A 18 18.05 -7.40 0.68
CA PHE A 18 17.09 -7.03 1.72
C PHE A 18 16.80 -8.23 2.64
N ASP A 19 17.31 -8.17 3.88
CA ASP A 19 17.30 -9.26 4.86
C ASP A 19 15.90 -9.70 5.36
N ASN A 20 14.82 -9.00 4.97
CA ASN A 20 13.46 -9.17 5.52
C ASN A 20 12.37 -9.44 4.46
N CYS A 21 12.69 -9.85 3.23
CA CYS A 21 11.67 -10.22 2.26
C CYS A 21 10.84 -11.41 2.78
N ALA A 22 9.56 -11.20 3.13
CA ALA A 22 8.68 -12.26 3.61
C ALA A 22 8.35 -13.29 2.51
N ASP A 23 9.10 -14.40 2.53
CA ASP A 23 8.99 -15.72 1.90
C ASP A 23 8.32 -15.98 0.52
N ALA A 24 8.98 -16.91 -0.18
CA ALA A 24 8.62 -17.65 -1.39
C ALA A 24 8.58 -16.86 -2.71
N GLY A 25 9.70 -16.24 -3.08
CA GLY A 25 9.94 -15.73 -4.44
C GLY A 25 10.42 -14.28 -4.56
N GLY A 26 10.61 -13.58 -3.44
CA GLY A 26 11.45 -12.37 -3.32
C GLY A 26 11.13 -11.23 -4.28
N ALA A 27 9.87 -11.06 -4.68
CA ALA A 27 9.51 -9.94 -5.55
C ALA A 27 9.47 -8.64 -4.73
N LEU A 28 10.04 -7.58 -5.30
CA LEU A 28 10.10 -6.25 -4.73
C LEU A 28 9.37 -5.26 -5.64
N ALA A 29 8.88 -4.19 -5.04
CA ALA A 29 8.40 -3.00 -5.73
C ALA A 29 9.37 -1.84 -5.49
N MET A 30 9.79 -1.15 -6.53
CA MET A 30 10.51 0.13 -6.43
C MET A 30 9.61 1.25 -6.92
N LYS A 31 9.25 2.19 -6.04
CA LYS A 31 8.61 3.45 -6.42
C LYS A 31 9.69 4.52 -6.57
N ILE A 32 9.77 5.16 -7.73
CA ILE A 32 10.80 6.17 -8.04
C ILE A 32 10.15 7.43 -8.60
N LEU A 33 10.61 8.61 -8.16
CA LEU A 33 10.21 9.88 -8.76
C LEU A 33 10.84 10.01 -10.15
N THR A 34 10.07 10.33 -11.18
CA THR A 34 10.58 10.36 -12.55
C THR A 34 11.08 11.72 -13.01
N ASP A 35 10.74 12.77 -12.27
CA ASP A 35 11.10 14.14 -12.62
C ASP A 35 12.59 14.36 -12.34
N GLN A 36 13.30 15.03 -13.25
CA GLN A 36 14.73 15.34 -13.09
C GLN A 36 14.98 16.23 -11.85
N PHE A 37 14.00 17.10 -11.55
CA PHE A 37 13.98 17.97 -10.39
C PHE A 37 12.61 17.87 -9.73
N PRO A 38 12.39 16.87 -8.86
CA PRO A 38 11.11 16.71 -8.18
C PRO A 38 10.81 17.88 -7.27
N GLU A 39 9.53 18.25 -7.18
CA GLU A 39 9.07 19.30 -6.28
C GLU A 39 9.27 18.88 -4.81
N PRO A 40 9.54 19.84 -3.90
CA PRO A 40 9.73 19.55 -2.47
C PRO A 40 8.56 18.75 -1.87
N GLU A 41 7.35 19.00 -2.33
CA GLU A 41 6.16 18.26 -1.89
C GLU A 41 6.20 16.78 -2.32
N GLN A 42 6.62 16.47 -3.54
CA GLN A 42 6.74 15.09 -4.03
C GLN A 42 7.78 14.31 -3.23
N ILE A 43 8.91 14.96 -2.90
CA ILE A 43 9.95 14.38 -2.05
C ILE A 43 9.41 14.14 -0.65
N SER A 44 8.73 15.13 -0.06
CA SER A 44 8.13 15.03 1.27
C SER A 44 7.09 13.91 1.35
N GLN A 45 6.20 13.79 0.37
CA GLN A 45 5.22 12.71 0.30
C GLN A 45 5.89 11.33 0.18
N LEU A 46 6.96 11.21 -0.61
CA LEU A 46 7.70 9.95 -0.72
C LEU A 46 8.41 9.60 0.60
N GLU A 47 9.07 10.57 1.24
CA GLU A 47 9.69 10.37 2.55
C GLU A 47 8.65 10.00 3.63
N ASN A 48 7.47 10.61 3.59
CA ASN A 48 6.38 10.31 4.51
C ASN A 48 5.85 8.89 4.31
N GLU A 49 5.65 8.48 3.06
CA GLU A 49 5.23 7.11 2.71
C GLU A 49 6.23 6.08 3.26
N TYR A 50 7.54 6.34 3.10
CA TYR A 50 8.58 5.47 3.67
C TYR A 50 8.50 5.40 5.21
N LYS A 51 8.45 6.55 5.88
CA LYS A 51 8.46 6.64 7.35
C LYS A 51 7.25 5.94 7.97
N ILE A 52 6.04 6.22 7.48
CA ILE A 52 4.81 5.62 8.01
C ILE A 52 4.76 4.13 7.69
N SER A 53 5.13 3.73 6.47
CA SER A 53 5.17 2.31 6.10
C SER A 53 6.15 1.50 6.95
N GLN A 54 7.33 2.05 7.25
CA GLN A 54 8.30 1.42 8.17
C GLN A 54 7.76 1.31 9.60
N HIS A 55 7.13 2.38 10.10
CA HIS A 55 6.48 2.37 11.42
C HIS A 55 5.43 1.25 11.54
N LEU A 56 4.73 0.98 10.43
CA LEU A 56 3.69 -0.04 10.33
C LEU A 56 4.18 -1.37 9.73
N SER A 57 5.48 -1.63 9.67
CA SER A 57 6.05 -2.81 9.01
C SER A 57 5.55 -4.16 9.54
N LYS A 58 5.11 -4.21 10.81
CA LYS A 58 4.55 -5.41 11.46
C LYS A 58 3.05 -5.60 11.23
N PHE A 59 2.38 -4.59 10.66
CA PHE A 59 0.93 -4.58 10.48
C PHE A 59 0.54 -5.42 9.27
N LYS A 60 -0.46 -6.28 9.47
CA LYS A 60 -0.84 -7.31 8.50
C LYS A 60 -1.32 -6.68 7.21
N PHE A 61 -2.08 -5.60 7.29
CA PHE A 61 -2.73 -5.01 6.12
C PHE A 61 -1.88 -3.95 5.44
N ILE A 62 -0.69 -3.63 5.95
CA ILE A 62 0.19 -2.63 5.34
C ILE A 62 1.25 -3.30 4.49
N ARG A 63 1.61 -2.68 3.36
CA ARG A 63 2.79 -3.09 2.57
C ARG A 63 4.04 -2.50 3.23
N PRO A 64 5.00 -3.32 3.69
CA PRO A 64 6.23 -2.82 4.30
C PRO A 64 7.13 -2.11 3.29
N ALA A 65 7.71 -0.98 3.70
CA ALA A 65 8.82 -0.34 3.02
C ALA A 65 10.13 -0.88 3.59
N LEU A 66 11.02 -1.31 2.70
CA LEU A 66 12.28 -1.96 3.04
C LEU A 66 13.43 -0.97 3.10
N ASN A 67 13.47 0.00 2.19
CA ASN A 67 14.56 0.97 2.11
C ASN A 67 14.14 2.25 1.37
N PHE A 68 14.84 3.34 1.68
CA PHE A 68 14.72 4.63 1.00
C PHE A 68 16.05 5.00 0.37
N VAL A 69 16.05 5.36 -0.91
CA VAL A 69 17.25 5.77 -1.64
C VAL A 69 17.13 7.23 -2.04
N LYS A 70 18.18 7.98 -1.70
CA LYS A 70 18.43 9.35 -2.13
C LYS A 70 19.85 9.43 -2.68
N LYS A 71 19.99 9.45 -4.00
CA LYS A 71 21.30 9.49 -4.66
C LYS A 71 21.23 10.34 -5.93
N GLU A 72 22.16 11.29 -6.09
CA GLU A 72 22.30 12.11 -7.31
C GLU A 72 20.99 12.81 -7.75
N GLY A 73 20.18 13.26 -6.78
CA GLY A 73 18.88 13.90 -7.06
C GLY A 73 17.74 12.91 -7.34
N GLN A 74 18.02 11.61 -7.37
CA GLN A 74 17.03 10.56 -7.52
C GLN A 74 16.51 10.07 -6.18
N TYR A 75 15.18 9.97 -6.07
CA TYR A 75 14.47 9.50 -4.88
C TYR A 75 13.66 8.23 -5.18
N ALA A 76 13.82 7.20 -4.35
CA ALA A 76 13.07 5.96 -4.49
C ALA A 76 12.79 5.27 -3.16
N ILE A 77 11.71 4.48 -3.11
CA ILE A 77 11.40 3.55 -2.03
C ILE A 77 11.38 2.13 -2.58
N TYR A 78 12.01 1.21 -1.86
CA TYR A 78 11.86 -0.22 -2.05
C TYR A 78 10.82 -0.76 -1.08
N PHE A 79 9.90 -1.57 -1.57
CA PHE A 79 8.84 -2.22 -0.81
C PHE A 79 8.85 -3.72 -1.09
N ASP A 80 8.29 -4.50 -0.15
CA ASP A 80 7.81 -5.84 -0.47
C ASP A 80 6.75 -5.76 -1.58
N TRP A 81 6.75 -6.74 -2.49
CA TRP A 81 5.70 -6.83 -3.49
C TRP A 81 4.37 -7.30 -2.86
N ALA A 82 3.35 -6.45 -2.93
CA ALA A 82 1.99 -6.83 -2.57
C ALA A 82 1.34 -7.58 -3.75
N GLU A 83 1.22 -8.89 -3.63
CA GLU A 83 0.54 -9.73 -4.62
C GLU A 83 -0.93 -9.35 -4.78
N GLY A 84 -1.41 -9.26 -6.02
CA GLY A 84 -2.79 -8.90 -6.34
C GLY A 84 -2.89 -7.83 -7.42
N ILE A 85 -4.08 -7.24 -7.52
CA ILE A 85 -4.39 -6.08 -8.36
C ILE A 85 -4.96 -4.97 -7.49
N THR A 86 -5.02 -3.75 -8.00
CA THR A 86 -5.72 -2.66 -7.29
C THR A 86 -7.22 -2.96 -7.19
N LEU A 87 -7.88 -2.39 -6.17
CA LEU A 87 -9.33 -2.47 -6.04
C LEU A 87 -10.03 -1.87 -7.27
N LYS A 88 -9.45 -0.83 -7.88
CA LYS A 88 -9.91 -0.26 -9.16
C LYS A 88 -9.92 -1.28 -10.29
N GLU A 89 -8.82 -2.01 -10.47
CA GLU A 89 -8.72 -3.07 -11.48
C GLU A 89 -9.70 -4.20 -11.17
N TRP A 90 -9.87 -4.56 -9.90
CA TRP A 90 -10.83 -5.57 -9.48
C TRP A 90 -12.27 -5.17 -9.83
N ILE A 91 -12.69 -3.94 -9.49
CA ILE A 91 -14.01 -3.40 -9.85
C ILE A 91 -14.18 -3.40 -11.38
N GLY A 92 -13.18 -2.92 -12.13
CA GLY A 92 -13.23 -2.91 -13.59
C GLY A 92 -13.28 -4.31 -14.21
N ASN A 93 -12.68 -5.32 -13.59
CA ASN A 93 -12.78 -6.72 -14.04
C ASN A 93 -14.19 -7.26 -13.80
N VAL A 94 -14.75 -6.98 -12.64
CA VAL A 94 -16.13 -7.34 -12.30
C VAL A 94 -17.13 -6.74 -13.28
N GLU A 95 -17.01 -5.43 -13.58
CA GLU A 95 -17.91 -4.74 -14.53
C GLU A 95 -17.83 -5.29 -15.95
N ARG A 96 -16.64 -5.71 -16.39
CA ARG A 96 -16.43 -6.32 -17.72
C ARG A 96 -16.95 -7.73 -17.81
N THR A 97 -17.01 -8.45 -16.69
CA THR A 97 -17.68 -9.75 -16.64
C THR A 97 -19.18 -9.52 -16.55
N THR A 98 -19.98 -10.11 -17.44
CA THR A 98 -21.46 -10.10 -17.32
C THR A 98 -21.97 -10.85 -16.08
N LYS A 99 -21.07 -11.32 -15.23
CA LYS A 99 -21.32 -11.94 -13.95
C LYS A 99 -21.11 -10.89 -12.87
N ASN A 100 -22.21 -10.37 -12.33
CA ASN A 100 -22.14 -9.62 -11.07
C ASN A 100 -21.47 -10.51 -10.01
N PRO A 101 -20.62 -9.93 -9.14
CA PRO A 101 -20.10 -10.68 -8.02
C PRO A 101 -21.30 -11.04 -7.15
N ARG A 102 -21.28 -12.24 -6.57
CA ARG A 102 -22.29 -12.58 -5.56
C ARG A 102 -22.22 -11.52 -4.47
N LEU A 103 -23.36 -11.05 -3.96
CA LEU A 103 -23.40 -10.03 -2.90
C LEU A 103 -22.46 -10.37 -1.73
N GLU A 104 -22.47 -11.65 -1.32
CA GLU A 104 -21.57 -12.21 -0.31
C GLU A 104 -20.08 -11.92 -0.59
N HIS A 105 -19.66 -12.05 -1.85
CA HIS A 105 -18.27 -11.82 -2.26
C HIS A 105 -17.88 -10.34 -2.13
N ALA A 106 -18.76 -9.42 -2.54
CA ALA A 106 -18.55 -7.98 -2.36
C ALA A 106 -18.54 -7.59 -0.87
N VAL A 107 -19.44 -8.16 -0.07
CA VAL A 107 -19.50 -7.94 1.39
C VAL A 107 -18.24 -8.45 2.08
N ASN A 108 -17.73 -9.63 1.70
CA ASN A 108 -16.50 -10.18 2.24
C ASN A 108 -15.28 -9.30 1.94
N LEU A 109 -15.21 -8.73 0.73
CA LEU A 109 -14.15 -7.77 0.38
C LEU A 109 -14.27 -6.48 1.20
N ALA A 110 -15.48 -5.91 1.31
CA ALA A 110 -15.73 -4.70 2.09
C ALA A 110 -15.39 -4.89 3.57
N LEU A 111 -15.71 -6.04 4.14
CA LEU A 111 -15.34 -6.40 5.51
C LEU A 111 -13.81 -6.44 5.69
N LYS A 112 -13.08 -7.07 4.75
CA LYS A 112 -11.62 -7.13 4.82
C LYS A 112 -10.94 -5.78 4.66
N ILE A 113 -11.48 -4.91 3.80
CA ILE A 113 -11.01 -3.52 3.69
C ILE A 113 -11.29 -2.76 4.98
N SER A 114 -12.45 -2.96 5.60
CA SER A 114 -12.81 -2.33 6.88
C SER A 114 -11.87 -2.77 8.00
N GLU A 115 -11.58 -4.07 8.10
CA GLU A 115 -10.57 -4.61 9.04
C GLU A 115 -9.20 -3.95 8.84
N ALA A 116 -8.78 -3.74 7.59
CA ALA A 116 -7.51 -3.09 7.27
C ALA A 116 -7.45 -1.64 7.77
N PHE A 117 -8.53 -0.89 7.64
CA PHE A 117 -8.60 0.49 8.14
C PHE A 117 -8.77 0.57 9.65
N VAL A 118 -9.44 -0.39 10.28
CA VAL A 118 -9.46 -0.51 11.75
C VAL A 118 -8.05 -0.71 12.27
N GLU A 119 -7.29 -1.67 11.72
CA GLU A 119 -5.90 -1.92 12.12
C GLU A 119 -5.00 -0.68 11.91
N LEU A 120 -5.20 0.05 10.80
CA LEU A 120 -4.49 1.30 10.53
C LEU A 120 -4.84 2.38 11.56
N HIS A 121 -6.12 2.58 11.86
CA HIS A 121 -6.54 3.62 12.81
C HIS A 121 -6.14 3.30 14.25
N ASP A 122 -6.18 2.03 14.65
CA ASP A 122 -5.72 1.56 15.96
C ASP A 122 -4.21 1.79 16.15
N SER A 123 -3.45 1.86 15.05
CA SER A 123 -2.04 2.26 15.07
C SER A 123 -1.80 3.76 15.26
N GLY A 124 -2.87 4.55 15.31
CA GLY A 124 -2.81 6.01 15.39
C GLY A 124 -2.50 6.67 14.04
N VAL A 125 -2.69 6.00 12.91
CA VAL A 125 -2.44 6.57 11.57
C VAL A 125 -3.75 6.85 10.85
N ILE A 126 -3.88 8.06 10.29
CA ILE A 126 -4.95 8.39 9.35
C ILE A 126 -4.35 8.41 7.94
N HIS A 127 -4.97 7.71 6.99
CA HIS A 127 -4.44 7.61 5.63
C HIS A 127 -4.52 8.92 4.82
N ASN A 128 -5.59 9.70 5.00
CA ASN A 128 -5.91 10.94 4.25
C ASN A 128 -6.05 10.84 2.72
N ASN A 129 -6.01 9.63 2.14
CA ASN A 129 -6.11 9.43 0.70
C ASN A 129 -6.67 8.05 0.34
N ILE A 130 -7.82 7.70 0.95
CA ILE A 130 -8.48 6.41 0.73
C ILE A 130 -9.11 6.42 -0.67
N THR A 131 -8.49 5.69 -1.60
CA THR A 131 -8.96 5.55 -2.98
C THR A 131 -8.85 4.10 -3.44
N VAL A 132 -9.59 3.75 -4.49
CA VAL A 132 -9.55 2.41 -5.10
C VAL A 132 -8.20 2.05 -5.72
N ASP A 133 -7.35 3.05 -5.99
CA ASP A 133 -5.98 2.86 -6.47
C ASP A 133 -5.02 2.50 -5.31
N ASN A 134 -5.33 2.91 -4.07
CA ASN A 134 -4.47 2.73 -2.89
C ASN A 134 -4.76 1.46 -2.08
N ILE A 135 -5.57 0.55 -2.62
CA ILE A 135 -5.93 -0.72 -2.00
C ILE A 135 -5.58 -1.82 -2.99
N ILE A 136 -4.70 -2.74 -2.59
CA ILE A 136 -4.38 -3.96 -3.35
C ILE A 136 -5.21 -5.10 -2.79
N VAL A 137 -5.85 -5.85 -3.69
CA VAL A 137 -6.70 -6.98 -3.40
C VAL A 137 -6.18 -8.21 -4.13
N LYS A 138 -6.13 -9.33 -3.43
CA LYS A 138 -5.85 -10.65 -4.02
C LYS A 138 -6.93 -11.61 -3.59
N GLU A 139 -7.65 -12.09 -4.58
CA GLU A 139 -8.67 -13.11 -4.41
C GLU A 139 -8.01 -14.50 -4.32
N SER A 140 -8.48 -15.31 -3.38
CA SER A 140 -8.09 -16.72 -3.28
C SER A 140 -8.85 -17.56 -4.30
N LYS A 141 -8.25 -18.67 -4.75
CA LYS A 141 -8.86 -19.63 -5.68
C LYS A 141 -10.19 -20.22 -5.19
N ASN A 142 -10.45 -20.17 -3.89
CA ASN A 142 -11.69 -20.69 -3.29
C ASN A 142 -12.80 -19.64 -3.19
N TYR A 143 -12.66 -18.45 -3.81
CA TYR A 143 -13.67 -17.36 -3.86
C TYR A 143 -14.17 -16.78 -2.52
N ASP A 144 -13.78 -17.37 -1.39
CA ASP A 144 -14.25 -17.00 -0.04
C ASP A 144 -13.24 -16.18 0.77
N LYS A 145 -12.04 -15.91 0.21
CA LYS A 145 -10.96 -15.26 0.95
C LYS A 145 -10.27 -14.20 0.11
N PHE A 146 -10.16 -13.01 0.68
CA PHE A 146 -9.35 -11.92 0.16
C PHE A 146 -8.13 -11.68 1.05
N SER A 147 -7.00 -11.40 0.41
CA SER A 147 -5.89 -10.67 1.02
C SER A 147 -5.96 -9.22 0.59
N VAL A 148 -5.83 -8.30 1.55
CA VAL A 148 -5.86 -6.85 1.33
C VAL A 148 -4.54 -6.25 1.79
N LYS A 149 -4.01 -5.31 1.00
CA LYS A 149 -2.85 -4.48 1.36
C LYS A 149 -3.14 -3.01 1.06
N ILE A 150 -2.98 -2.16 2.06
CA ILE A 150 -3.03 -0.70 1.94
C ILE A 150 -1.66 -0.21 1.48
N ILE A 151 -1.67 0.73 0.52
CA ILE A 151 -0.49 1.40 -0.03
C ILE A 151 -0.76 2.91 -0.15
N GLY A 152 0.24 3.72 -0.54
CA GLY A 152 -0.02 5.13 -0.86
C GLY A 152 -0.09 6.04 0.38
N LEU A 153 0.78 5.81 1.36
CA LEU A 153 0.82 6.51 2.65
C LEU A 153 1.50 7.90 2.59
N GLY A 154 1.69 8.48 1.40
CA GLY A 154 2.42 9.75 1.26
C GLY A 154 1.72 10.96 1.90
N LEU A 155 0.39 10.91 2.02
CA LEU A 155 -0.43 11.94 2.68
C LEU A 155 -0.87 11.54 4.09
N ALA A 156 -0.47 10.36 4.57
CA ALA A 156 -0.91 9.86 5.86
C ALA A 156 -0.31 10.69 7.01
N SER A 157 -1.01 10.72 8.14
CA SER A 157 -0.61 11.46 9.33
C SER A 157 -0.66 10.57 10.57
N LEU A 158 0.31 10.75 11.47
CA LEU A 158 0.28 10.17 12.81
C LEU A 158 -0.54 11.07 13.73
N LEU A 159 -1.50 10.49 14.44
CA LEU A 159 -2.22 11.13 15.52
C LEU A 159 -1.30 11.27 16.72
N SER A 160 -1.06 12.50 17.14
CA SER A 160 -0.38 12.75 18.41
C SER A 160 -1.37 12.55 19.57
N HIS A 161 -0.95 11.93 20.67
CA HIS A 161 -1.77 11.61 21.85
C HIS A 161 -2.41 12.83 22.57
N HIS A 162 -2.35 14.04 22.02
CA HIS A 162 -3.06 15.21 22.54
C HIS A 162 -4.54 15.32 22.11
N ASP A 163 -4.99 14.50 21.15
CA ASP A 163 -6.35 14.64 20.59
C ASP A 163 -7.35 13.55 21.03
N CYS A 164 -6.94 12.60 21.88
CA CYS A 164 -7.89 11.71 22.56
C CYS A 164 -8.40 12.38 23.83
N VAL A 165 -9.35 13.31 23.69
CA VAL A 165 -10.19 13.72 24.81
C VAL A 165 -11.01 12.49 25.24
N SER A 166 -10.82 12.14 26.50
CA SER A 166 -11.64 11.20 27.26
C SER A 166 -13.14 11.43 27.02
N GLU A 167 -13.83 10.45 26.46
CA GLU A 167 -15.24 10.28 26.75
C GLU A 167 -15.39 9.28 27.90
N LYS A 168 -16.14 9.74 28.90
CA LYS A 168 -16.40 9.11 30.19
C LYS A 168 -17.35 7.92 30.09
#